data_AF-A0A9D9PYA5-F1
#
_entry.id   AF-A0A9D9PYA5-F1
#
_cell.length_a   1.000
_cell.length_b   1.000
_cell.length_c   1.000
_cell.angle_alpha   90.00
_cell.angle_beta   90.00
_cell.angle_gamma   90.00
#
_symmetry.space_group_name_H-M   'P 1'
#
loop_
_entity.id
_entity.type
_entity.pdbx_description
1 polymer ?
#
loop_
_entity_poly.entity_id
_entity_poly.type
_entity_poly.pdbx_seq_one_letter_code
_entity_poly.pdbx_strand_id
1 'polypeptide(L)' 'MESKPRPSEVRALFLTREYPPDVYGGAGVHVDYLTRELARLIPVEVRTFGNQSLQDGNLAVRGHPLAQAGLGD' A
#
# COMPACT_ATOMS: atom_id res chain seq x y z
N MET A 1 6.24 -29.55 -13.35
CA MET A 1 6.55 -28.20 -13.87
C MET A 1 5.39 -27.32 -13.43
N GLU A 2 5.58 -26.48 -12.42
CA GLU A 2 4.51 -25.67 -11.82
C GLU A 2 3.98 -24.66 -12.86
N SER A 3 2.67 -24.58 -13.08
CA SER A 3 2.08 -23.57 -13.96
C SER A 3 2.10 -22.20 -13.28
N LYS A 4 2.48 -21.14 -14.02
CA LYS A 4 2.45 -19.76 -13.51
C LYS A 4 1.03 -19.40 -13.04
N PRO A 5 0.86 -18.80 -11.85
CA PRO A 5 -0.46 -18.43 -11.34
C PRO A 5 -1.12 -17.40 -12.25
N ARG A 6 -2.45 -17.49 -12.36
CA ARG A 6 -3.25 -16.51 -13.11
C ARG A 6 -3.22 -15.17 -12.34
N PRO A 7 -3.29 -14.01 -13.00
CA PRO A 7 -3.29 -12.71 -12.32
C PRO A 7 -4.35 -12.62 -11.20
N SER A 8 -5.52 -13.23 -11.39
CA SER A 8 -6.59 -13.29 -10.38
C SER A 8 -6.22 -14.04 -9.09
N GLU A 9 -5.17 -14.87 -9.12
CA GLU A 9 -4.67 -15.65 -7.98
C GLU A 9 -3.51 -14.95 -7.28
N VAL A 10 -2.91 -13.93 -7.91
CA VAL A 10 -1.80 -13.15 -7.36
C VAL A 10 -2.36 -11.96 -6.61
N ARG A 11 -1.75 -11.63 -5.47
CA ARG A 11 -2.03 -10.40 -4.71
C ARG A 11 -0.73 -9.68 -4.41
N ALA A 12 -0.76 -8.35 -4.45
CA ALA A 12 0.40 -7.54 -4.12
C ALA A 12 0.18 -6.80 -2.79
N LEU A 13 1.16 -6.88 -1.89
CA LEU A 13 1.22 -6.10 -0.67
C LEU A 13 2.33 -5.05 -0.80
N PHE A 14 1.98 -3.78 -0.68
CA PHE A 14 2.91 -2.66 -0.63
C PHE A 14 3.07 -2.19 0.81
N LEU A 15 4.31 -2.16 1.28
CA LEU A 15 4.67 -1.54 2.55
C LEU A 15 5.40 -0.23 2.24
N THR A 16 4.80 0.89 2.63
CA THR A 16 5.34 2.22 2.36
C THR A 16 5.22 3.11 3.58
N ARG A 17 6.17 4.02 3.79
CA ARG A 17 6.03 5.03 4.84
C ARG A 17 4.95 6.07 4.48
N GLU A 18 4.78 6.32 3.19
CA GLU A 18 4.03 7.44 2.63
C GLU A 18 2.98 6.94 1.65
N TYR A 19 1.75 7.43 1.80
CA TYR A 19 0.64 7.18 0.91
C TYR A 19 -0.42 8.27 1.12
N PRO A 20 -1.20 8.68 0.09
CA PRO A 20 -2.17 9.76 0.27
C PRO A 20 -3.08 9.57 1.49
N PRO A 21 -3.33 10.65 2.26
CA PRO A 21 -2.94 12.04 1.97
C PRO A 21 -1.48 12.40 2.33
N ASP A 22 -0.74 11.50 2.99
CA ASP A 22 0.58 11.77 3.58
C ASP A 22 1.73 11.38 2.64
N VAL A 23 1.97 12.20 1.61
CA VAL A 23 3.06 12.01 0.65
C VAL A 23 3.99 13.22 0.68
N TYR A 24 5.28 12.99 0.94
CA TYR A 24 6.27 14.05 1.15
C TYR A 24 7.44 14.00 0.16
N GLY A 25 7.58 12.90 -0.60
CA GLY A 25 8.60 12.77 -1.62
C GLY A 25 8.21 11.84 -2.78
N GLY A 26 9.14 11.71 -3.74
CA GLY A 26 8.91 10.92 -4.95
C GLY A 26 8.57 9.45 -4.68
N ALA A 27 9.07 8.86 -3.60
CA ALA A 27 8.77 7.47 -3.23
C ALA A 27 7.28 7.25 -2.96
N GLY A 28 6.65 8.12 -2.15
CA GLY A 28 5.21 8.05 -1.89
C GLY A 28 4.38 8.30 -3.14
N VAL A 29 4.81 9.24 -3.99
CA VAL A 29 4.18 9.49 -5.30
C VAL A 29 4.23 8.24 -6.18
N HIS A 30 5.38 7.57 -6.27
CA HIS A 30 5.50 6.34 -7.06
C HIS A 30 4.57 5.24 -6.55
N VAL A 31 4.50 5.01 -5.24
CA VAL A 31 3.62 3.98 -4.66
C VAL A 31 2.15 4.31 -4.93
N ASP A 32 1.76 5.58 -4.82
CA ASP A 32 0.40 6.02 -5.11
C ASP A 32 -0.04 5.64 -6.54
N TYR A 33 0.69 6.11 -7.55
CA TYR A 33 0.33 5.82 -8.95
C TYR A 33 0.42 4.32 -9.28
N LEU A 34 1.47 3.63 -8.83
CA LEU A 34 1.66 2.22 -9.12
C LEU A 34 0.52 1.36 -8.55
N THR A 35 0.13 1.61 -7.30
CA THR A 35 -0.90 0.79 -6.62
C THR A 35 -2.27 0.97 -7.25
N ARG A 36 -2.63 2.20 -7.65
CA ARG A 36 -3.89 2.49 -8.35
C ARG A 36 -3.98 1.80 -9.70
N GLU A 37 -2.92 1.86 -10.51
CA GLU A 37 -2.93 1.22 -11.83
C GLU A 37 -2.83 -0.31 -11.74
N LEU A 38 -2.06 -0.83 -10.79
CA LEU A 38 -1.94 -2.27 -10.57
C LEU A 38 -3.23 -2.89 -10.03
N ALA A 39 -4.02 -2.15 -9.24
CA ALA A 39 -5.32 -2.60 -8.74
C ALA A 39 -6.33 -2.90 -9.86
N ARG A 40 -6.13 -2.34 -11.07
CA ARG A 40 -6.95 -2.67 -12.25
C ARG A 40 -6.72 -4.09 -12.75
N LEU A 41 -5.61 -4.72 -12.37
CA LEU A 41 -5.18 -6.04 -12.85
C LEU A 41 -5.29 -7.12 -11.78
N ILE A 42 -4.94 -6.80 -10.53
CA ILE A 42 -4.87 -7.75 -9.40
C ILE A 42 -5.32 -7.09 -8.09
N PRO A 43 -5.69 -7.86 -7.05
CA PRO A 43 -5.87 -7.32 -5.70
C PRO A 43 -4.59 -6.72 -5.14
N VAL A 44 -4.69 -5.51 -4.60
CA VAL A 44 -3.58 -4.74 -4.03
C VAL A 44 -3.94 -4.29 -2.61
N GLU A 45 -3.05 -4.55 -1.65
CA GLU A 45 -3.12 -3.97 -0.31
C GLU A 45 -1.92 -3.04 -0.11
N VAL A 46 -2.17 -1.85 0.44
CA VAL A 46 -1.16 -0.90 0.88
C VAL A 46 -1.23 -0.79 2.39
N ARG A 47 -0.09 -0.97 3.05
CA ARG A 47 0.08 -0.60 4.46
C ARG A 47 1.00 0.58 4.56
N THR A 48 0.52 1.62 5.22
CA THR A 48 1.25 2.87 5.39
C THR A 48 1.22 3.37 6.82
N PHE A 49 2.00 4.41 7.12
CA PHE A 49 1.85 5.10 8.38
C PHE A 49 0.77 6.18 8.28
N GLY A 50 0.06 6.41 9.38
CA GLY A 50 -1.08 7.32 9.44
C GLY A 50 -2.36 6.58 9.81
N ASN A 51 -3.51 7.17 9.48
CA ASN A 51 -4.84 6.68 9.88
C ASN A 51 -5.74 6.36 8.67
N GLN A 52 -5.15 6.15 7.49
CA GLN A 52 -5.85 5.82 6.25
C GLN A 52 -6.69 4.54 6.45
N SER A 53 -7.92 4.57 5.97
CA SER A 53 -8.79 3.39 5.86
C SER A 53 -9.61 3.55 4.60
N LEU A 54 -9.11 2.97 3.50
CA LEU A 54 -9.71 3.07 2.18
C LEU A 54 -9.91 1.68 1.58
N GLN A 55 -11.04 1.49 0.93
CA GLN A 55 -11.29 0.39 0.01
C GLN A 55 -11.86 0.98 -1.29
N ASP A 56 -11.18 0.75 -2.40
CA ASP A 56 -11.63 1.14 -3.74
C ASP A 56 -11.41 -0.01 -4.72
N GLY A 57 -12.49 -0.72 -5.06
CA GLY A 57 -12.43 -1.93 -5.88
C GLY A 57 -11.43 -2.94 -5.31
N ASN A 58 -10.37 -3.22 -6.08
CA ASN A 58 -9.30 -4.15 -5.74
C ASN A 58 -8.18 -3.54 -4.87
N LEU A 59 -8.23 -2.23 -4.59
CA LEU A 59 -7.25 -1.52 -3.78
C LEU A 59 -7.75 -1.36 -2.34
N ALA A 60 -6.98 -1.87 -1.38
CA ALA A 60 -7.19 -1.63 0.05
C ALA A 60 -6.01 -0.84 0.61
N VAL A 61 -6.26 0.18 1.43
CA VAL A 61 -5.22 0.97 2.10
C VAL A 61 -5.50 1.02 3.59
N ARG A 62 -4.50 0.64 4.39
CA ARG A 62 -4.54 0.69 5.85
C ARG A 62 -3.36 1.47 6.40
N GLY A 63 -3.67 2.51 7.15
CA GLY A 63 -2.74 3.28 7.96
C GLY A 63 -2.49 2.59 9.29
N HIS A 64 -1.25 2.68 9.74
CA HIS A 64 -0.82 2.27 11.06
C HIS A 64 -0.18 3.47 11.78
N PRO A 65 -0.49 3.72 13.06
CA PRO A 65 0.18 4.77 13.80
C PRO A 65 1.68 4.48 13.86
N LEU A 66 2.51 5.53 13.74
CA LEU A 66 3.91 5.42 14.07
C LEU A 66 4.01 5.03 15.55
N ALA A 67 4.69 3.92 15.83
CA ALA A 67 5.08 3.64 17.20
C ALA A 67 5.85 4.87 17.70
N GLN A 68 5.45 5.44 18.84
CA GLN A 68 6.30 6.39 19.53
C GLN A 68 7.60 5.65 19.80
N ALA A 69 8.66 6.01 19.07
CA ALA A 69 10.00 5.65 19.49
C ALA A 69 10.12 6.23 20.89
N GLY A 70 10.22 5.37 21.91
CA GLY A 70 10.42 5.77 23.28
C GLY A 70 11.76 6.50 23.40
N LEU A 71 11.77 7.77 23.03
CA LEU A 71 12.69 8.78 23.52
C LEU A 71 12.00 9.37 24.74
N GLY A 72 11.99 8.58 25.81
CA GLY A 72 11.80 9.11 27.15
C GLY A 72 13.13 9.69 27.60
N ASP A 73 13.04 10.87 28.20
CA ASP A 73 14.12 11.68 28.78
C ASP A 73 15.03 10.91 29.74
#